data_AF-A0A8J2XIK9-F1
#
_entry.id   AF-A0A8J2XIK9-F1
#
_cell.length_a   1.000
_cell.length_b   1.000
_cell.length_c   1.000
_cell.angle_alpha   90.00
_cell.angle_beta   90.00
_cell.angle_gamma   90.00
#
_symmetry.space_group_name_H-M   'P 1'
#
loop_
_entity.id
_entity.type
_entity.pdbx_description
1 polymer ?
#
loop_
_entity_poly.entity_id
_entity_poly.type
_entity_poly.pdbx_seq_one_letter_code
_entity_poly.pdbx_strand_id
1 'polypeptide(L)'
;MQDRLAILWTYGVFRGKISRQRLVDLFATTPAKINGLDHRKGHIGVGYDADIVLYDPKPTSIISNKNSLHGVDFNIYEGMVQEGKVDKVFLRGKLMVDNGEFIGKMGDGEFIPAYAFGLCYQDRKEEQGWGFNGLQE
;
A
#
# COMPACT_ATOMS: atom_id res chain seq x y z
N MET A 1 -4.03 -4.66 -9.65
CA MET A 1 -4.14 -3.44 -10.47
C MET A 1 -3.00 -2.48 -10.09
N GLN A 2 -2.09 -2.20 -11.02
CA GLN A 2 -0.84 -1.46 -10.80
C GLN A 2 -1.07 0.05 -10.52
N ASP A 3 -2.04 0.66 -11.20
CA ASP A 3 -2.13 2.12 -11.31
C ASP A 3 -2.81 2.81 -10.13
N ARG A 4 -3.25 2.07 -9.11
CA ARG A 4 -4.02 2.61 -7.97
C ARG A 4 -3.30 3.77 -7.29
N LEU A 5 -2.00 3.64 -7.06
CA LEU A 5 -1.19 4.69 -6.42
C LEU A 5 -1.02 5.90 -7.34
N ALA A 6 -0.70 5.66 -8.61
CA ALA A 6 -0.50 6.71 -9.60
C ALA A 6 -1.77 7.58 -9.77
N ILE A 7 -2.93 6.95 -9.87
CA ILE A 7 -4.22 7.65 -10.01
C ILE A 7 -4.58 8.42 -8.74
N LEU A 8 -4.46 7.81 -7.56
CA LEU A 8 -4.77 8.49 -6.30
C LEU A 8 -3.81 9.64 -6.00
N TRP A 9 -2.53 9.48 -6.35
CA TRP A 9 -1.57 10.57 -6.27
C TRP A 9 -1.93 11.69 -7.24
N THR A 10 -2.03 11.39 -8.53
CA THR A 10 -2.24 12.39 -9.59
C THR A 10 -3.55 13.15 -9.41
N TYR A 11 -4.66 12.44 -9.26
CA TYR A 11 -5.99 13.04 -9.24
C TYR A 11 -6.49 13.40 -7.84
N GLY A 12 -5.85 12.85 -6.80
CA GLY A 12 -6.15 13.13 -5.40
C GLY A 12 -5.17 14.14 -4.80
N VAL A 13 -3.91 13.75 -4.64
CA VAL A 13 -2.90 14.56 -3.94
C VAL A 13 -2.39 15.73 -4.78
N PHE A 14 -1.87 15.44 -5.97
CA PHE A 14 -1.22 16.44 -6.83
C PHE A 14 -2.21 17.54 -7.25
N ARG A 15 -3.47 17.17 -7.52
CA ARG A 15 -4.56 18.12 -7.80
C ARG A 15 -5.21 18.75 -6.57
N GLY A 16 -4.65 18.52 -5.37
CA GLY A 16 -5.07 19.20 -4.14
C GLY A 16 -6.42 18.77 -3.55
N LYS A 17 -6.97 17.61 -3.93
CA LYS A 17 -8.23 17.09 -3.39
C LYS A 17 -8.08 16.39 -2.03
N ILE A 18 -6.94 15.75 -1.80
CA ILE A 18 -6.60 15.10 -0.52
C ILE A 18 -5.16 15.41 -0.13
N SER A 19 -4.87 15.38 1.17
CA SER A 19 -3.49 15.51 1.65
C SER A 19 -2.68 14.22 1.42
N ARG A 20 -1.36 14.32 1.47
CA ARG A 20 -0.45 13.14 1.45
C ARG A 20 -0.75 12.18 2.60
N GLN A 21 -1.03 12.70 3.78
CA GLN A 21 -1.40 11.90 4.95
C GLN A 21 -2.72 11.15 4.71
N ARG A 22 -3.71 11.80 4.09
CA ARG A 22 -4.98 11.14 3.75
C ARG A 22 -4.80 10.07 2.67
N LEU A 23 -3.88 10.27 1.71
CA LEU A 23 -3.51 9.21 0.78
C LEU A 23 -2.96 7.99 1.51
N VAL A 24 -1.98 8.17 2.42
CA VAL A 24 -1.40 7.07 3.20
C VAL A 24 -2.47 6.33 4.01
N ASP A 25 -3.35 7.09 4.67
CA ASP A 25 -4.45 6.54 5.45
C ASP A 25 -5.39 5.67 4.62
N LEU A 26 -5.87 6.18 3.48
CA LEU A 26 -6.77 5.45 2.57
C LEU A 26 -6.08 4.28 1.84
N PHE A 27 -4.80 4.43 1.51
CA PHE A 27 -4.09 3.48 0.65
C PHE A 27 -3.50 2.31 1.42
N ALA A 28 -3.07 2.53 2.67
CA ALA A 28 -2.29 1.59 3.47
C ALA A 28 -2.81 1.41 4.91
N THR A 29 -2.91 2.49 5.70
CA THR A 29 -3.17 2.38 7.15
C THR A 29 -4.57 1.84 7.47
N THR A 30 -5.61 2.46 6.93
CA THR A 30 -7.00 2.03 7.15
C THR A 30 -7.25 0.61 6.62
N PRO A 31 -6.82 0.22 5.41
CA PRO A 31 -6.92 -1.17 4.95
C PRO A 31 -6.24 -2.18 5.89
N ALA A 32 -5.07 -1.88 6.45
CA ALA A 32 -4.41 -2.78 7.40
C ALA A 32 -5.26 -2.97 8.68
N LYS A 33 -5.81 -1.88 9.23
CA LYS A 33 -6.69 -1.94 10.41
C LYS A 33 -7.98 -2.71 10.15
N ILE A 34 -8.63 -2.47 9.01
CA ILE A 34 -9.88 -3.16 8.64
C ILE A 34 -9.66 -4.67 8.58
N ASN A 35 -8.52 -5.09 8.02
CA ASN A 35 -8.19 -6.50 7.83
C ASN A 35 -7.41 -7.12 9.00
N GLY A 36 -7.25 -6.45 10.14
CA GLY A 36 -6.56 -7.00 11.32
C GLY A 36 -5.06 -7.24 11.11
N LEU A 37 -4.42 -6.46 10.23
CA LEU A 37 -3.00 -6.55 9.86
C LEU A 37 -2.15 -5.39 10.44
N ASP A 38 -2.77 -4.48 11.18
CA ASP A 38 -2.15 -3.27 11.73
C ASP A 38 -1.16 -3.51 12.88
N HIS A 39 -0.96 -4.78 13.27
CA HIS A 39 0.14 -5.21 14.13
C HIS A 39 1.48 -5.31 13.38
N ARG A 40 1.47 -5.39 12.04
CA ARG A 40 2.69 -5.48 11.20
C ARG A 40 2.68 -4.60 9.95
N LYS A 41 1.52 -4.18 9.44
CA LYS A 41 1.37 -3.50 8.14
C LYS A 41 0.71 -2.12 8.24
N GLY A 42 0.94 -1.30 7.21
CA GLY A 42 0.23 -0.04 7.01
C GLY A 42 0.72 1.12 7.88
N HIS A 43 1.85 0.97 8.56
CA HIS A 43 2.46 2.01 9.40
C HIS A 43 3.99 1.94 9.29
N ILE A 44 4.65 3.10 9.43
CA ILE A 44 6.11 3.20 9.53
C ILE A 44 6.44 3.46 11.00
N GLY A 45 6.95 2.43 11.67
CA GLY A 45 7.31 2.48 13.08
C GLY A 45 8.14 1.26 13.48
N VAL A 46 8.76 1.31 14.65
CA VAL A 46 9.52 0.17 15.19
C VAL A 46 8.55 -1.01 15.40
N GLY A 47 8.98 -2.21 14.99
CA GLY A 47 8.18 -3.44 15.08
C GLY A 47 7.29 -3.72 13.87
N TYR A 48 7.16 -2.78 12.92
CA TYR A 48 6.43 -2.98 11.67
C TYR A 48 7.33 -3.55 10.58
N ASP A 49 6.71 -4.24 9.61
CA ASP A 49 7.42 -4.70 8.43
C ASP A 49 7.88 -3.51 7.60
N ALA A 50 9.12 -3.55 7.12
CA ALA A 50 9.70 -2.54 6.24
C ALA A 50 9.16 -2.65 4.79
N ASP A 51 7.85 -2.53 4.65
CA ASP A 51 7.12 -2.44 3.39
C ASP A 51 6.98 -0.97 2.98
N ILE A 52 7.94 -0.49 2.19
CA ILE A 52 8.13 0.94 1.95
C ILE A 52 8.14 1.21 0.45
N VAL A 53 7.44 2.25 0.03
CA VAL A 53 7.49 2.78 -1.35
C VAL A 53 8.19 4.13 -1.33
N LEU A 54 9.27 4.26 -2.10
CA LEU A 54 9.85 5.56 -2.44
C LEU A 54 9.16 6.06 -3.70
N TYR A 55 8.49 7.19 -3.56
CA TYR A 55 7.72 7.80 -4.63
C TYR A 55 8.37 9.11 -5.05
N ASP A 56 8.77 9.21 -6.31
CA ASP A 56 9.32 10.43 -6.89
C ASP A 56 8.18 11.25 -7.52
N PRO A 57 7.82 12.42 -6.97
CA PRO A 57 6.68 13.19 -7.46
C PRO A 57 6.98 14.02 -8.72
N LYS A 58 8.21 14.04 -9.22
CA LYS A 58 8.65 14.94 -10.30
C LYS A 58 8.30 14.48 -11.73
N PRO A 59 8.43 13.19 -12.09
CA PRO A 59 8.24 12.78 -13.48
C PRO A 59 6.78 12.80 -13.88
N THR A 60 6.49 13.22 -15.10
CA THR A 60 5.14 13.12 -15.69
C THR A 60 5.17 12.10 -16.83
N SER A 61 4.16 11.25 -16.91
CA SER A 61 4.01 10.23 -17.95
C SER A 61 2.55 10.02 -18.34
N ILE A 62 2.32 9.21 -19.37
CA ILE A 62 0.99 8.75 -19.77
C ILE A 62 0.87 7.27 -19.42
N ILE A 63 -0.24 6.90 -18.77
CA ILE A 63 -0.55 5.50 -18.48
C ILE A 63 -0.87 4.80 -19.80
N SER A 64 -0.22 3.66 -20.04
CA SER A 64 -0.38 2.89 -21.26
C SER A 64 -0.17 1.41 -20.97
N ASN A 65 -1.03 0.56 -21.51
CA ASN A 65 -0.96 -0.89 -21.36
C ASN A 65 0.37 -1.46 -21.90
N LYS A 66 0.93 -0.84 -22.95
CA LYS A 66 2.21 -1.26 -23.56
C LYS A 66 3.37 -1.39 -22.56
N ASN A 67 3.39 -0.51 -21.55
CA ASN A 67 4.49 -0.45 -20.57
C ASN A 67 4.06 -0.99 -19.21
N SER A 68 2.92 -1.67 -19.19
CA SER A 68 2.35 -2.17 -17.96
C SER A 68 2.93 -3.52 -17.56
N LEU A 69 3.01 -3.75 -16.26
CA LEU A 69 3.42 -5.03 -15.68
C LEU A 69 2.23 -5.95 -15.38
N HIS A 70 0.99 -5.49 -15.62
CA HIS A 70 -0.17 -6.36 -15.51
C HIS A 70 -0.32 -7.23 -16.78
N GLY A 71 -0.46 -8.55 -16.59
CA GLY A 71 -0.52 -9.55 -17.66
C GLY A 71 -1.87 -9.60 -18.39
N VAL A 72 -2.44 -8.45 -18.74
CA VAL A 72 -3.69 -8.30 -19.49
C VAL A 72 -3.50 -7.39 -20.71
N ASP A 73 -4.39 -7.47 -21.68
CA ASP A 73 -4.29 -6.79 -22.98
C ASP A 73 -4.91 -5.39 -23.02
N PHE A 74 -5.44 -4.89 -21.91
CA PHE A 74 -6.00 -3.54 -21.78
C PHE A 74 -5.67 -2.87 -20.44
N ASN A 75 -5.68 -1.54 -20.43
CA ASN A 75 -5.64 -0.73 -19.21
C ASN A 75 -6.86 0.20 -19.18
N ILE A 76 -7.59 0.22 -18.06
CA ILE A 76 -8.78 1.08 -17.90
C ILE A 76 -8.45 2.58 -17.81
N TYR A 77 -7.19 2.91 -17.53
CA TYR A 77 -6.67 4.27 -17.42
C TYR A 77 -5.81 4.65 -18.64
N GLU A 78 -5.92 3.92 -19.75
CA GLU A 78 -5.18 4.19 -20.99
C GLU A 78 -5.29 5.67 -21.39
N GLY A 79 -4.14 6.30 -21.70
CA GLY A 79 -4.08 7.70 -22.13
C GLY A 79 -4.21 8.74 -21.01
N MET A 80 -4.44 8.32 -19.76
CA MET A 80 -4.51 9.24 -18.64
C MET A 80 -3.11 9.73 -18.21
N VAL A 81 -3.03 11.01 -17.82
CA VAL A 81 -1.81 11.59 -17.25
C VAL A 81 -1.53 10.99 -15.88
N GLN A 82 -0.27 10.68 -15.64
CA GLN A 82 0.31 10.29 -14.36
C GLN A 82 1.37 11.32 -13.96
N GLU A 83 1.25 11.85 -12.75
CA GLU A 83 2.22 12.71 -12.10
C GLU A 83 2.94 11.90 -11.02
N GLY A 84 4.26 11.91 -11.04
CA GLY A 84 5.10 11.09 -10.19
C GLY A 84 5.19 9.62 -10.60
N LYS A 85 6.19 8.92 -10.05
CA LYS A 85 6.41 7.49 -10.28
C LYS A 85 6.88 6.79 -9.01
N VAL A 86 6.66 5.48 -8.96
CA VAL A 86 7.34 4.62 -7.99
C VAL A 86 8.80 4.49 -8.41
N ASP A 87 9.71 4.90 -7.54
CA ASP A 87 11.15 4.76 -7.76
C ASP A 87 11.65 3.42 -7.21
N LYS A 88 11.38 3.17 -5.92
CA LYS A 88 11.80 1.94 -5.23
C LYS A 88 10.67 1.35 -4.40
N VAL A 89 10.66 0.04 -4.29
CA VAL A 89 9.74 -0.70 -3.40
C VAL A 89 10.54 -1.68 -2.57
N PHE A 90 10.33 -1.63 -1.26
CA PHE A 90 10.89 -2.56 -0.29
C PHE A 90 9.78 -3.46 0.23
N LEU A 91 10.07 -4.76 0.33
CA LEU A 91 9.21 -5.77 0.95
C LEU A 91 9.99 -6.34 2.14
N ARG A 92 9.53 -6.09 3.37
CA ARG A 92 10.25 -6.47 4.60
C ARG A 92 11.74 -6.08 4.56
N GLY A 93 12.04 -4.89 4.02
CA GLY A 93 13.39 -4.35 3.92
C GLY A 93 14.21 -4.86 2.73
N LYS A 94 13.72 -5.85 1.98
CA LYS A 94 14.36 -6.31 0.73
C LYS A 94 13.94 -5.40 -0.43
N LEU A 95 14.90 -4.89 -1.21
CA LEU A 95 14.61 -4.13 -2.42
C LEU A 95 14.01 -5.05 -3.49
N MET A 96 12.79 -4.73 -3.93
CA MET A 96 12.00 -5.53 -4.88
C MET A 96 11.78 -4.82 -6.22
N VAL A 97 11.76 -3.50 -6.20
CA VAL A 97 11.67 -2.66 -7.40
C VAL A 97 12.74 -1.59 -7.30
N ASP A 98 13.48 -1.39 -8.38
CA ASP A 98 14.45 -0.30 -8.51
C ASP A 98 14.30 0.41 -9.85
N ASN A 99 14.19 1.74 -9.81
CA ASN A 99 13.92 2.61 -10.95
C ASN A 99 12.70 2.19 -11.78
N GLY A 100 11.69 1.57 -11.14
CA GLY A 100 10.48 1.06 -11.78
C GLY A 100 10.60 -0.36 -12.36
N GLU A 101 11.76 -1.00 -12.29
CA GLU A 101 11.96 -2.38 -12.73
C GLU A 101 11.81 -3.36 -11.56
N PHE A 102 11.05 -4.44 -11.76
CA PHE A 102 10.92 -5.50 -10.77
C PHE A 102 12.16 -6.40 -10.77
N ILE A 103 12.83 -6.49 -9.61
CA ILE A 103 14.05 -7.28 -9.40
C ILE A 103 13.86 -8.40 -8.36
N GLY A 104 12.63 -8.57 -7.86
CA GLY A 104 12.27 -9.60 -6.90
C GLY A 104 12.29 -11.02 -7.47
N LYS A 105 12.14 -12.01 -6.59
CA LYS A 105 12.05 -13.42 -6.96
C LYS A 105 10.70 -14.00 -6.56
N MET A 106 10.24 -14.98 -7.33
CA MET A 106 9.06 -15.76 -6.97
C MET A 106 9.31 -16.45 -5.62
N GLY A 107 8.32 -16.41 -4.73
CA GLY A 107 8.43 -16.95 -3.37
C GLY A 107 8.90 -15.96 -2.31
N ASP A 108 9.24 -14.71 -2.67
CA ASP A 108 9.58 -13.68 -1.68
C ASP A 108 8.39 -13.25 -0.80
N GLY A 109 7.17 -13.55 -1.22
CA GLY A 109 5.94 -13.31 -0.46
C GLY A 109 5.70 -14.34 0.64
N GLU A 110 5.10 -13.90 1.75
CA GLU A 110 4.70 -14.78 2.86
C GLU A 110 3.22 -14.54 3.19
N PHE A 111 2.55 -15.59 3.66
CA PHE A 111 1.22 -15.45 4.25
C PHE A 111 1.32 -14.77 5.61
N ILE A 112 0.39 -13.86 5.89
CA ILE A 112 0.33 -13.14 7.17
C ILE A 112 -1.04 -13.42 7.80
N PRO A 113 -1.08 -14.10 8.97
CA PRO A 113 -2.34 -14.32 9.66
C PRO A 113 -2.91 -12.99 10.14
N ALA A 114 -4.19 -12.76 9.84
CA ALA A 114 -4.94 -11.61 10.33
C ALA A 114 -5.50 -11.88 11.72
N TYR A 115 -5.57 -10.84 12.55
CA TYR A 115 -6.33 -10.90 13.79
C TYR A 115 -7.82 -10.72 13.53
N ALA A 116 -8.62 -11.53 14.22
CA ALA A 116 -10.07 -11.38 14.19
C ALA A 116 -10.50 -10.03 14.79
N PHE A 117 -11.69 -9.57 14.40
CA PHE A 117 -12.28 -8.33 14.91
C PHE A 117 -11.40 -7.10 14.62
N GLY A 118 -11.13 -6.82 13.34
CA GLY A 118 -10.42 -5.62 12.89
C GLY A 118 -11.20 -4.32 13.19
N LEU A 119 -10.84 -3.23 12.51
CA LEU A 119 -11.35 -1.87 12.77
C LEU A 119 -12.88 -1.79 12.98
N CYS A 120 -13.66 -2.51 12.19
CA CYS A 120 -15.13 -2.49 12.23
C CYS A 120 -15.75 -3.05 13.53
N TYR A 121 -14.96 -3.65 14.41
CA TYR A 121 -15.39 -4.24 15.68
C TYR A 121 -14.78 -3.54 16.90
N GLN A 122 -14.12 -2.39 16.73
CA GLN A 122 -13.45 -1.70 17.84
C GLN A 122 -14.41 -1.31 18.96
N ASP A 123 -15.55 -0.71 18.63
CA ASP A 123 -16.58 -0.33 19.61
C ASP A 123 -17.00 -1.51 20.50
N ARG A 124 -17.08 -2.71 19.90
CA ARG A 124 -17.47 -3.96 20.59
C ARG A 124 -16.36 -4.53 21.47
N LYS A 125 -15.09 -4.27 21.16
CA LYS A 125 -13.95 -4.68 22.01
C LYS A 125 -13.93 -3.88 23.31
N GLU A 126 -14.22 -2.59 23.22
CA GLU A 126 -14.27 -1.67 24.36
C GLU A 126 -15.44 -2.01 25.29
N GLU A 127 -16.62 -2.28 24.74
CA GLU A 127 -17.82 -2.66 25.51
C GLU A 127 -17.70 -4.00 26.25
N GLN A 128 -16.99 -4.98 25.69
CA GLN A 128 -16.91 -6.34 26.26
C GLN A 128 -15.63 -6.62 27.06
N GLY A 129 -14.69 -5.66 27.16
CA GLY A 129 -13.45 -5.86 27.91
C GLY A 129 -12.48 -6.89 27.30
N TRP A 130 -12.59 -7.18 26.00
CA TRP A 130 -11.69 -8.08 25.28
C TRP A 130 -10.37 -7.34 24.96
N GLY A 131 -9.60 -7.02 25.99
CA GLY A 131 -8.20 -6.65 25.84
C GLY A 131 -7.39 -7.91 25.51
N PHE A 132 -6.70 -7.93 24.38
CA PHE A 132 -5.73 -8.97 24.05
C PHE A 132 -4.48 -8.83 24.94
N ASN A 133 -4.63 -9.05 26.24
CA ASN A 133 -3.54 -9.34 27.17
C ASN A 133 -3.35 -10.85 27.19
N GLY A 134 -2.70 -11.42 26.17
CA GLY A 134 -2.45 -12.86 26.18
C GLY A 134 -2.09 -13.47 24.83
N LEU A 135 -0.93 -13.08 24.29
CA LEU A 135 -0.09 -13.96 23.45
C LEU A 135 1.38 -13.67 23.81
N GLN A 136 1.73 -13.95 25.06
CA GLN A 136 3.09 -14.32 25.46
C GLN A 136 3.00 -15.76 25.95
N GLU A 137 3.27 -16.70 25.04
CA GLU A 137 3.95 -17.97 25.32
C GLU A 137 4.94 -18.22 24.20
#